data_AF-A0A6G0WDZ7-F1
#
_entry.id   AF-A0A6G0WDZ7-F1
#
_cell.length_a   1.000
_cell.length_b   1.000
_cell.length_c   1.000
_cell.angle_alpha   90.00
_cell.angle_beta   90.00
_cell.angle_gamma   90.00
#
_symmetry.space_group_name_H-M   'P 1'
#
loop_
_entity.id
_entity.type
_entity.pdbx_description
1 polymer ?
#
loop_
_entity_poly.entity_id
_entity_poly.type
_entity_poly.pdbx_seq_one_letter_code
_entity_poly.pdbx_strand_id
1 'polypeptide(L)'
;MRGAAVLVIAGVLAEKCVQIPKNSLAFCSMVDYQAVVDDKDPTGKSADDEAKTHYDNVDQILLRFGCSTTYSLYTCADCRDAYKYWVCAAKFQKCGGATQDMYGLCPDPTTDTACDNYRVRMCVSLCEDVIRKCPFVLQFQCPDTETPFFSSSISTCNKLDRVYHPDMPDKPWPGSFALES
;
A
#
# COMPACT_ATOMS: atom_id res chain seq x y z
N MET A 1 -24.47 -29.44 -13.88
CA MET A 1 -25.28 -29.23 -12.66
C MET A 1 -24.63 -28.10 -11.88
N ARG A 2 -25.44 -27.12 -11.49
CA ARG A 2 -25.04 -25.80 -10.96
C ARG A 2 -24.33 -25.96 -9.62
N GLY A 3 -23.06 -25.57 -9.55
CA GLY A 3 -22.35 -25.35 -8.29
C GLY A 3 -22.72 -23.98 -7.76
N ALA A 4 -23.39 -23.96 -6.62
CA ALA A 4 -23.98 -22.79 -5.99
C ALA A 4 -22.93 -21.73 -5.63
N ALA A 5 -23.34 -20.47 -5.83
CA ALA A 5 -22.62 -19.27 -5.44
C ALA A 5 -22.18 -19.32 -3.98
N VAL A 6 -20.90 -19.04 -3.73
CA VAL A 6 -20.40 -18.68 -2.41
C VAL A 6 -21.02 -17.33 -2.07
N LEU A 7 -22.08 -17.38 -1.29
CA LEU A 7 -22.73 -16.23 -0.68
C LEU A 7 -21.79 -15.66 0.39
N VAL A 8 -20.98 -14.68 0.03
CA VAL A 8 -20.26 -13.86 1.02
C VAL A 8 -21.28 -12.87 1.59
N ILE A 9 -21.96 -13.24 2.68
CA ILE A 9 -22.53 -12.25 3.60
C ILE A 9 -21.52 -12.04 4.72
N ALA A 10 -20.54 -11.18 4.47
CA ALA A 10 -19.82 -10.47 5.51
C ALA A 10 -20.23 -9.01 5.31
N GLY A 11 -20.78 -8.38 6.35
CA GLY A 11 -21.35 -7.04 6.26
C GLY A 11 -20.42 -6.11 5.48
N VAL A 12 -20.93 -5.59 4.37
CA VAL A 12 -20.26 -4.55 3.60
C VAL A 12 -20.16 -3.37 4.56
N LEU A 13 -18.99 -3.18 5.16
CA LEU A 13 -18.64 -1.88 5.72
C LEU A 13 -18.84 -0.92 4.56
N ALA A 14 -19.81 -0.01 4.67
CA ALA A 14 -19.97 1.00 3.66
C ALA A 14 -18.63 1.75 3.62
N GLU A 15 -17.92 1.62 2.52
CA GLU A 15 -16.61 2.23 2.32
C GLU A 15 -16.82 3.44 1.40
N LYS A 16 -16.26 4.58 1.80
CA LYS A 16 -16.35 5.84 1.06
C LYS A 16 -15.00 6.30 0.58
N CYS A 17 -15.03 7.00 -0.54
CA CYS A 17 -13.86 7.64 -1.11
C CYS A 17 -13.70 9.07 -0.57
N VAL A 18 -12.92 9.26 0.49
CA VAL A 18 -12.79 10.55 1.17
C VAL A 18 -11.43 11.18 0.93
N GLN A 19 -11.41 12.50 0.70
CA GLN A 19 -10.16 13.27 0.64
C GLN A 19 -9.49 13.30 2.01
N ILE A 20 -8.30 12.71 2.12
CA ILE A 20 -7.45 12.81 3.31
C ILE A 20 -6.54 14.04 3.18
N PRO A 21 -6.66 15.05 4.06
CA PRO A 21 -5.77 16.20 4.01
C PRO A 21 -4.34 15.81 4.37
N LYS A 22 -3.37 16.45 3.71
CA LYS A 22 -1.95 16.28 4.03
C LYS A 22 -1.69 16.48 5.53
N ASN A 23 -0.93 15.56 6.14
CA ASN A 23 -0.59 15.55 7.57
C ASN A 23 -1.80 15.49 8.53
N SER A 24 -2.99 15.10 8.08
CA SER A 24 -4.13 14.88 9.00
C SER A 24 -4.01 13.59 9.81
N LEU A 25 -3.23 12.64 9.30
CA LEU A 25 -2.93 11.36 9.93
C LEU A 25 -1.61 11.45 10.71
N ALA A 26 -1.57 10.83 11.88
CA ALA A 26 -0.41 10.90 12.78
C ALA A 26 0.71 9.96 12.32
N PHE A 27 0.36 8.78 11.80
CA PHE A 27 1.32 7.77 11.37
C PHE A 27 1.55 7.82 9.85
N CYS A 28 0.50 7.64 9.04
CA CYS A 28 0.50 7.68 7.58
C CYS A 28 0.44 9.10 7.02
N SER A 29 1.28 10.00 7.53
CA SER A 29 1.29 11.43 7.18
C SER A 29 1.56 11.73 5.70
N MET A 30 2.08 10.77 4.94
CA MET A 30 2.31 10.87 3.49
C MET A 30 1.04 10.75 2.64
N VAL A 31 -0.10 10.34 3.23
CA VAL A 31 -1.37 10.25 2.51
C VAL A 31 -1.99 11.64 2.40
N ASP A 32 -2.19 12.13 1.17
CA ASP A 32 -2.74 13.46 0.87
C ASP A 32 -3.76 13.47 -0.28
N TYR A 33 -4.37 12.31 -0.56
CA TYR A 33 -5.26 12.07 -1.69
C TYR A 33 -6.62 11.49 -1.25
N GLN A 34 -7.51 11.28 -2.21
CA GLN A 34 -8.77 10.56 -1.98
C GLN A 34 -8.51 9.08 -1.73
N ALA A 35 -8.80 8.64 -0.51
CA ALA A 35 -8.57 7.28 -0.06
C ALA A 35 -9.89 6.61 0.35
N VAL A 36 -9.92 5.28 0.19
CA VAL A 36 -11.00 4.47 0.72
C VAL A 36 -10.91 4.44 2.24
N VAL A 37 -12.01 4.78 2.91
CA VAL A 37 -12.17 4.73 4.37
C VAL A 37 -13.50 4.08 4.74
N ASP A 38 -13.60 3.57 5.96
CA ASP A 38 -14.88 3.10 6.52
C ASP A 38 -15.81 4.31 6.74
N ASP A 39 -17.10 4.17 6.42
CA ASP A 39 -18.13 5.17 6.68
C ASP A 39 -18.19 5.63 8.15
N LYS A 40 -17.79 4.77 9.09
CA LYS A 40 -17.71 5.05 10.53
C LYS A 40 -16.41 5.75 10.92
N ASP A 41 -15.41 5.76 10.05
CA ASP A 41 -14.15 6.48 10.19
C ASP A 41 -13.89 7.38 8.97
N PRO A 42 -14.72 8.42 8.75
CA PRO A 42 -14.57 9.32 7.61
C PRO A 42 -13.25 10.11 7.64
N THR A 43 -12.54 10.12 8.77
CA THR A 43 -11.23 10.76 8.90
C THR A 43 -10.05 9.83 8.63
N GLY A 44 -10.29 8.52 8.54
CA GLY A 44 -9.24 7.52 8.42
C GLY A 44 -8.35 7.36 9.66
N LYS A 45 -8.74 7.88 10.84
CA LYS A 45 -7.90 7.85 12.05
C LYS A 45 -7.80 6.46 12.66
N SER A 46 -8.89 5.70 12.66
CA SER A 46 -8.86 4.30 13.10
C SER A 46 -8.02 3.46 12.15
N ALA A 47 -8.14 3.70 10.83
CA ALA A 47 -7.29 3.04 9.85
C ALA A 47 -5.78 3.38 10.04
N ASP A 48 -5.48 4.62 10.42
CA ASP A 48 -4.11 5.08 10.73
C ASP A 48 -3.55 4.40 11.99
N ASP A 49 -4.35 4.29 13.06
CA ASP A 49 -3.98 3.61 14.31
C ASP A 49 -3.76 2.10 14.08
N GLU A 50 -4.59 1.47 13.23
CA GLU A 50 -4.39 0.09 12.82
C GLU A 50 -3.10 -0.08 12.00
N ALA A 51 -2.83 0.81 11.05
CA ALA A 51 -1.58 0.81 10.27
C ALA A 51 -0.36 0.90 11.20
N LYS A 52 -0.43 1.80 12.19
CA LYS A 52 0.59 1.96 13.22
C LYS A 52 0.76 0.68 14.05
N THR A 53 -0.33 0.02 14.43
CA THR A 53 -0.27 -1.24 15.20
C THR A 53 0.44 -2.34 14.41
N HIS A 54 0.16 -2.48 13.11
CA HIS A 54 0.87 -3.41 12.25
C HIS A 54 2.36 -3.07 12.11
N TYR A 55 2.70 -1.78 12.03
CA TYR A 55 4.08 -1.30 12.03
C TYR A 55 4.80 -1.62 13.34
N ASP A 56 4.20 -1.31 14.49
CA ASP A 56 4.79 -1.54 15.81
C ASP A 56 5.09 -3.03 16.04
N ASN A 57 4.22 -3.93 15.56
CA ASN A 57 4.46 -5.37 15.64
C ASN A 57 5.72 -5.79 14.87
N VAL A 58 5.93 -5.25 13.67
CA VAL A 58 7.15 -5.48 12.89
C VAL A 58 8.36 -4.84 13.59
N ASP A 59 8.19 -3.64 14.14
CA ASP A 59 9.23 -2.95 14.90
C ASP A 59 9.76 -3.79 16.06
N GLN A 60 8.86 -4.40 16.83
CA GLN A 60 9.19 -5.29 17.93
C GLN A 60 9.92 -6.55 17.47
N ILE A 61 9.56 -7.08 16.30
CA ILE A 61 10.28 -8.22 15.72
C ILE A 61 11.69 -7.79 15.35
N LEU A 62 11.85 -6.63 14.69
CA LEU A 62 13.15 -6.08 14.30
C LEU A 62 14.09 -5.85 15.49
N LEU A 63 13.58 -5.47 16.67
CA LEU A 63 14.41 -5.30 17.88
C LEU A 63 15.12 -6.58 18.33
N ARG A 64 14.58 -7.76 17.98
CA ARG A 64 15.20 -9.06 18.30
C ARG A 64 16.35 -9.41 17.37
N PHE A 65 16.40 -8.78 16.20
CA PHE A 65 17.52 -8.90 15.27
C PHE A 65 18.48 -7.77 15.58
N GLY A 66 19.77 -8.06 15.70
CA GLY A 66 20.79 -7.04 15.93
C GLY A 66 20.82 -6.05 14.76
N CYS A 67 20.00 -5.00 14.81
CA CYS A 67 19.94 -3.93 13.82
C CYS A 67 21.28 -3.19 13.65
N SER A 68 22.24 -3.46 14.54
CA SER A 68 23.62 -2.98 14.52
C SER A 68 24.57 -3.83 13.66
N THR A 69 24.17 -5.02 13.22
CA THR A 69 25.00 -5.87 12.36
C THR A 69 24.65 -5.68 10.89
N THR A 70 25.54 -5.00 10.16
CA THR A 70 25.44 -4.69 8.73
C THR A 70 25.75 -5.92 7.87
N TYR A 71 24.91 -6.96 7.91
CA TYR A 71 25.04 -8.11 7.01
C TYR A 71 24.33 -7.89 5.65
N SER A 72 23.45 -6.88 5.58
CA SER A 72 22.72 -6.45 4.37
C SER A 72 23.10 -5.02 3.96
N LEU A 73 22.94 -4.68 2.67
CA LEU A 73 23.03 -3.31 2.14
C LEU A 73 22.10 -2.31 2.86
N TYR A 74 21.07 -2.83 3.55
CA TYR A 74 20.04 -2.06 4.25
C TYR A 74 20.11 -2.21 5.75
N THR A 75 19.70 -1.14 6.43
CA THR A 75 19.57 -1.05 7.88
C THR A 75 18.12 -1.32 8.31
N CYS A 76 17.91 -1.52 9.62
CA CYS A 76 16.55 -1.56 10.16
C CYS A 76 15.76 -0.28 9.93
N ALA A 77 16.42 0.88 9.78
CA ALA A 77 15.72 2.13 9.47
C ALA A 77 15.13 2.09 8.05
N ASP A 78 15.88 1.52 7.09
CA ASP A 78 15.40 1.37 5.71
C ASP A 78 14.24 0.38 5.63
N CYS A 79 14.31 -0.73 6.37
CA CYS A 79 13.20 -1.67 6.49
C CYS A 79 11.95 -1.02 7.11
N ARG A 80 12.12 -0.27 8.21
CA ARG A 80 11.02 0.46 8.86
C ARG A 80 10.36 1.44 7.90
N ASP A 81 11.13 2.22 7.16
CA ASP A 81 10.59 3.15 6.17
C ASP A 81 9.82 2.40 5.06
N ALA A 82 10.43 1.38 4.45
CA ALA A 82 9.77 0.58 3.41
C ALA A 82 8.45 -0.04 3.90
N TYR A 83 8.46 -0.63 5.11
CA TYR A 83 7.28 -1.23 5.70
C TYR A 83 6.19 -0.21 6.00
N LYS A 84 6.57 0.98 6.50
CA LYS A 84 5.65 2.09 6.74
C LYS A 84 4.92 2.48 5.45
N TYR A 85 5.63 2.63 4.35
CA TYR A 85 5.02 2.95 3.06
C TYR A 85 4.09 1.84 2.57
N TRP A 86 4.50 0.58 2.69
CA TRP A 86 3.66 -0.54 2.28
C TRP A 86 2.37 -0.62 3.09
N VAL A 87 2.43 -0.53 4.42
CA VAL A 87 1.23 -0.65 5.27
C VAL A 87 0.28 0.53 5.09
N CYS A 88 0.82 1.74 4.91
CA CYS A 88 0.00 2.92 4.64
C CYS A 88 -0.67 2.84 3.27
N ALA A 89 0.03 2.38 2.23
CA ALA A 89 -0.57 2.18 0.92
C ALA A 89 -1.63 1.07 0.91
N ALA A 90 -1.43 0.02 1.72
CA ALA A 90 -2.37 -1.08 1.86
C ALA A 90 -3.65 -0.66 2.62
N LYS A 91 -3.51 0.15 3.67
CA LYS A 91 -4.64 0.69 4.45
C LYS A 91 -5.39 1.80 3.73
N PHE A 92 -4.67 2.69 3.03
CA PHE A 92 -5.24 3.85 2.32
C PHE A 92 -5.15 3.69 0.81
N GLN A 93 -6.03 2.85 0.26
CA GLN A 93 -6.13 2.66 -1.18
C GLN A 93 -6.63 3.94 -1.85
N LYS A 94 -5.93 4.42 -2.88
CA LYS A 94 -6.40 5.54 -3.72
C LYS A 94 -7.75 5.19 -4.34
N CYS A 95 -8.62 6.17 -4.47
CA CYS A 95 -9.93 6.03 -5.10
C CYS A 95 -10.29 7.29 -5.89
N GLY A 96 -11.32 7.19 -6.74
CA GLY A 96 -11.85 8.34 -7.47
C GLY A 96 -13.10 8.02 -8.27
N GLY A 97 -13.79 9.06 -8.72
CA GLY A 97 -15.00 8.98 -9.54
C GLY A 97 -15.97 10.13 -9.30
N ALA A 98 -17.03 10.20 -10.10
CA ALA A 98 -18.10 11.18 -9.93
C ALA A 98 -18.96 10.94 -8.66
N THR A 99 -18.92 9.74 -8.07
CA THR A 99 -19.63 9.40 -6.82
C THR A 99 -18.66 8.94 -5.72
N GLN A 100 -19.09 9.04 -4.46
CA GLN A 100 -18.28 8.69 -3.29
C GLN A 100 -18.28 7.18 -2.97
N ASP A 101 -19.16 6.43 -3.63
CA ASP A 101 -19.30 4.99 -3.44
C ASP A 101 -18.21 4.23 -4.21
N MET A 102 -17.75 3.10 -3.67
CA MET A 102 -16.71 2.26 -4.26
C MET A 102 -17.25 0.87 -4.56
N TYR A 103 -17.40 0.51 -5.84
CA TYR A 103 -18.04 -0.75 -6.24
C TYR A 103 -17.05 -1.83 -6.73
N GLY A 104 -15.77 -1.50 -6.95
CA GLY A 104 -14.79 -2.48 -7.46
C GLY A 104 -13.34 -1.98 -7.55
N LEU A 105 -12.50 -2.77 -8.24
CA LEU A 105 -11.07 -2.51 -8.48
C LEU A 105 -10.82 -2.06 -9.93
N CYS A 106 -10.10 -0.95 -10.13
CA CYS A 106 -9.78 -0.40 -11.45
C CYS A 106 -8.52 -1.08 -12.02
N PRO A 107 -8.58 -1.74 -13.19
CA PRO A 107 -7.40 -2.33 -13.83
C PRO A 107 -6.43 -1.29 -14.38
N ASP A 108 -6.94 -0.22 -15.00
CA ASP A 108 -6.14 0.88 -15.56
C ASP A 108 -6.92 2.22 -15.55
N PRO A 109 -6.56 3.18 -14.67
CA PRO A 109 -7.21 4.48 -14.56
C PRO A 109 -6.89 5.44 -15.71
N THR A 110 -5.95 5.11 -16.61
CA THR A 110 -5.53 5.99 -17.72
C THR A 110 -6.23 5.68 -19.04
N THR A 111 -6.72 4.46 -19.21
CA THR A 111 -7.36 4.00 -20.45
C THR A 111 -8.84 3.70 -20.27
N ASP A 112 -9.31 3.48 -19.04
CA ASP A 112 -10.69 3.10 -18.76
C ASP A 112 -11.50 4.25 -18.15
N THR A 113 -12.38 4.85 -18.96
CA THR A 113 -13.40 5.81 -18.48
C THR A 113 -14.38 5.19 -17.48
N ALA A 114 -14.41 3.85 -17.34
CA ALA A 114 -15.22 3.14 -16.36
C ALA A 114 -14.55 3.03 -14.97
N CYS A 115 -13.36 3.62 -14.73
CA CYS A 115 -12.77 3.67 -13.40
C CYS A 115 -13.38 4.71 -12.44
N ASP A 116 -14.45 5.40 -12.86
CA ASP A 116 -15.31 6.15 -11.94
C ASP A 116 -15.94 5.21 -10.91
N ASN A 117 -15.68 5.43 -9.62
CA ASN A 117 -16.17 4.65 -8.49
C ASN A 117 -15.37 3.37 -8.19
N TYR A 118 -14.07 3.36 -8.53
CA TYR A 118 -13.17 2.23 -8.31
C TYR A 118 -11.93 2.57 -7.48
N ARG A 119 -11.35 1.54 -6.85
CA ARG A 119 -10.08 1.65 -6.14
C ARG A 119 -8.92 1.49 -7.11
N VAL A 120 -7.88 2.29 -6.91
CA VAL A 120 -6.60 2.17 -7.61
C VAL A 120 -5.77 1.08 -6.94
N ARG A 121 -5.23 0.17 -7.76
CA ARG A 121 -4.38 -0.93 -7.30
C ARG A 121 -3.08 -0.41 -6.68
N MET A 122 -2.58 -1.07 -5.64
CA MET A 122 -1.29 -0.75 -5.04
C MET A 122 -0.12 -1.20 -5.93
N CYS A 123 0.97 -0.47 -5.93
CA CYS A 123 2.16 -0.91 -6.67
C CYS A 123 2.80 -2.14 -6.02
N VAL A 124 3.06 -3.19 -6.82
CA VAL A 124 3.83 -4.37 -6.36
C VAL A 124 5.22 -3.95 -5.86
N SER A 125 5.80 -2.92 -6.48
CA SER A 125 7.11 -2.38 -6.12
C SER A 125 7.23 -1.90 -4.66
N LEU A 126 6.11 -1.51 -4.02
CA LEU A 126 6.13 -1.16 -2.60
C LEU A 126 6.38 -2.39 -1.72
N CYS A 127 5.83 -3.54 -2.11
CA CYS A 127 6.12 -4.79 -1.43
C CYS A 127 7.54 -5.28 -1.73
N GLU A 128 7.99 -5.16 -2.99
CA GLU A 128 9.34 -5.53 -3.39
C GLU A 128 10.41 -4.78 -2.59
N ASP A 129 10.17 -3.50 -2.27
CA ASP A 129 11.08 -2.73 -1.42
C ASP A 129 11.13 -3.27 0.02
N VAL A 130 10.01 -3.77 0.56
CA VAL A 130 9.98 -4.42 1.89
C VAL A 130 10.82 -5.70 1.90
N ILE A 131 10.59 -6.63 0.97
CA ILE A 131 11.33 -7.91 0.95
C ILE A 131 12.84 -7.73 0.73
N ARG A 132 13.24 -6.62 0.12
CA ARG A 132 14.64 -6.30 -0.16
C ARG A 132 15.35 -5.65 1.02
N LYS A 133 14.64 -4.81 1.77
CA LYS A 133 15.20 -4.04 2.89
C LYS A 133 15.05 -4.74 4.23
N CYS A 134 14.07 -5.61 4.36
CA CYS A 134 13.76 -6.27 5.62
C CYS A 134 14.36 -7.69 5.74
N PRO A 135 14.66 -8.16 6.96
CA PRO A 135 15.10 -9.52 7.18
C PRO A 135 14.05 -10.56 6.75
N PHE A 136 14.49 -11.64 6.12
CA PHE A 136 13.62 -12.72 5.59
C PHE A 136 12.69 -13.35 6.64
N VAL A 137 13.04 -13.25 7.92
CA VAL A 137 12.26 -13.78 9.05
C VAL A 137 10.89 -13.12 9.22
N LEU A 138 10.69 -11.92 8.65
CA LEU A 138 9.37 -11.31 8.56
C LEU A 138 8.44 -12.10 7.62
N GLN A 139 8.98 -13.04 6.83
CA GLN A 139 8.25 -13.91 5.91
C GLN A 139 7.29 -13.15 4.99
N PHE A 140 7.70 -11.94 4.59
CA PHE A 140 6.93 -11.12 3.69
C PHE A 140 6.85 -11.80 2.32
N GLN A 141 5.64 -11.99 1.82
CA GLN A 141 5.39 -12.55 0.50
C GLN A 141 4.67 -11.51 -0.34
N CYS A 142 5.35 -11.05 -1.38
CA CYS A 142 4.71 -10.16 -2.32
C CYS A 142 3.73 -10.94 -3.18
N PRO A 143 2.53 -10.40 -3.40
CA PRO A 143 1.56 -11.06 -4.25
C PRO A 143 2.05 -11.04 -5.68
N ASP A 144 1.71 -12.09 -6.41
CA ASP A 144 1.91 -12.13 -7.85
C ASP A 144 1.03 -11.05 -8.53
N THR A 145 1.48 -10.60 -9.71
CA THR A 145 0.84 -9.53 -10.50
C THR A 145 -0.61 -9.85 -10.93
N GLU A 146 -1.08 -11.08 -10.70
CA GLU A 146 -2.44 -11.57 -11.01
C GLU A 146 -3.46 -11.26 -9.91
N THR A 147 -3.06 -10.64 -8.79
CA THR A 147 -4.01 -10.23 -7.76
C THR A 147 -4.69 -8.90 -8.12
N PRO A 148 -6.02 -8.78 -7.97
CA PRO A 148 -6.74 -7.61 -8.46
C PRO A 148 -6.47 -6.34 -7.63
N PHE A 149 -5.77 -6.46 -6.50
CA PHE A 149 -5.40 -5.35 -5.61
C PHE A 149 -4.03 -4.75 -5.90
N PHE A 150 -3.21 -5.42 -6.72
CA PHE A 150 -1.83 -5.02 -6.98
C PHE A 150 -1.60 -4.82 -8.48
N SER A 151 -0.64 -3.98 -8.83
CA SER A 151 -0.26 -3.70 -10.22
C SER A 151 1.25 -3.48 -10.34
N SER A 152 1.84 -4.01 -11.40
CA SER A 152 3.23 -3.75 -11.81
C SER A 152 3.36 -2.47 -12.65
N SER A 153 2.24 -1.89 -13.10
CA SER A 153 2.22 -0.67 -13.91
C SER A 153 2.42 0.57 -13.03
N ILE A 154 3.67 1.04 -12.94
CA ILE A 154 4.12 2.15 -12.08
C ILE A 154 3.43 3.50 -12.39
N SER A 155 2.92 3.67 -13.60
CA SER A 155 2.18 4.85 -14.04
C SER A 155 0.77 4.91 -13.47
N THR A 156 0.18 3.77 -13.15
CA THR A 156 -1.25 3.64 -12.82
C THR A 156 -1.50 3.20 -11.39
N CYS A 157 -0.54 2.58 -10.74
CA CYS A 157 -0.68 2.05 -9.39
C CYS A 157 -0.48 3.12 -8.30
N ASN A 158 -1.05 2.87 -7.12
CA ASN A 158 -0.85 3.67 -5.93
C ASN A 158 0.55 3.44 -5.33
N LYS A 159 1.42 4.42 -5.52
CA LYS A 159 2.75 4.53 -4.90
C LYS A 159 2.84 5.62 -3.81
N LEU A 160 1.70 6.02 -3.24
CA LEU A 160 1.61 7.16 -2.32
C LEU A 160 2.19 8.44 -2.97
N ASP A 161 3.16 9.06 -2.29
CA ASP A 161 3.96 10.20 -2.70
C ASP A 161 5.36 9.80 -3.21
N ARG A 162 5.66 8.49 -3.39
CA ARG A 162 6.95 8.05 -3.93
C ARG A 162 7.09 8.40 -5.41
N VAL A 163 7.95 9.38 -5.69
CA VAL A 163 8.36 9.78 -7.05
C VAL A 163 9.81 9.39 -7.35
N TYR A 164 10.67 9.38 -6.33
CA TYR A 164 12.11 9.10 -6.44
C TYR A 164 12.49 7.81 -5.71
N HIS A 165 13.60 7.20 -6.13
CA HIS A 165 14.14 6.00 -5.49
C HIS A 165 14.83 6.38 -4.15
N PRO A 166 14.42 5.81 -3.00
CA PRO A 166 14.97 6.20 -1.70
C PRO A 166 16.49 6.06 -1.58
N ASP A 167 17.08 5.05 -2.23
CA ASP A 167 18.53 4.81 -2.17
C ASP A 167 19.31 5.46 -3.33
N MET A 168 18.60 6.03 -4.32
CA MET A 168 19.20 6.69 -5.49
C MET A 168 18.28 7.87 -5.88
N PRO A 169 18.32 8.98 -5.13
CA PRO A 169 17.36 10.07 -5.31
C PRO A 169 17.31 10.66 -6.72
N ASP A 170 18.38 10.50 -7.50
CA ASP A 170 18.47 10.94 -8.90
C ASP A 170 17.69 10.05 -9.89
N LYS A 171 17.20 8.88 -9.44
CA LYS A 171 16.43 7.94 -10.26
C LYS A 171 14.94 7.98 -9.91
N PRO A 172 14.04 7.82 -10.90
CA PRO A 172 12.60 7.73 -10.67
C PRO A 172 12.24 6.44 -9.94
N TRP A 173 11.16 6.45 -9.14
CA TRP A 173 10.59 5.25 -8.54
C TRP A 173 9.93 4.34 -9.58
N PRO A 174 10.01 3.00 -9.45
CA PRO A 174 10.72 2.20 -8.46
C PRO A 174 12.21 1.99 -8.75
N GLY A 175 12.79 2.75 -9.67
CA GLY A 175 14.12 2.47 -10.21
C GLY A 175 14.10 1.16 -11.00
N SER A 176 15.14 0.93 -11.78
CA SER A 176 15.35 -0.39 -12.36
C SER A 176 15.88 -1.31 -11.26
N PHE A 177 15.00 -2.00 -10.54
CA PHE A 177 15.42 -3.05 -9.60
C PHE A 177 16.00 -4.29 -10.30
N ALA A 178 15.84 -4.41 -11.63
CA ALA A 178 16.13 -5.61 -12.43
C ALA A 178 16.95 -5.37 -13.71
N LEU A 179 17.59 -4.21 -13.91
CA LEU A 179 18.46 -3.99 -15.09
C LEU A 179 19.96 -4.16 -14.79
N GLU A 180 20.31 -4.58 -13.58
CA GLU A 180 21.68 -4.89 -13.17
C GLU A 180 21.78 -6.32 -12.59
N SER A 181 21.18 -7.30 -13.29
CA SER A 181 21.51 -8.72 -13.13
C SER A 181 22.03 -9.34 -14.42
#